data_AF-A0A498R0D7-F1
#
_entry.id   AF-A0A498R0D7-F1
#
_cell.length_a   1.000
_cell.length_b   1.000
_cell.length_c   1.000
_cell.angle_alpha   90.00
_cell.angle_beta   90.00
_cell.angle_gamma   90.00
#
_symmetry.space_group_name_H-M   'P 1'
#
loop_
_entity.id
_entity.type
_entity.pdbx_description
1 polymer ?
#
loop_
_entity_poly.entity_id
_entity_poly.type
_entity_poly.pdbx_seq_one_letter_code
_entity_poly.pdbx_strand_id
1 'polypeptide(L)'
;MTSGIGRTLWPAKTATNSEICSASRRLTTPVTEWMGQAVNEVYRQWLELPQDWTPQHKNRFLREETARLDRLAAQMADDLAASSIQEWTARHGQHPDYQTTVKLRQTALQNAREAVVRQELYDQIPEPPEQTVDFDPPLHQPLPPSQVPWNQRWNDARYRSEPGERIEALTEMVWPAPQFSVMFRIKAAYLLSARLEDELPVPDGPQHPLATDLAPLVYEDLRADGYPVE
;
A
#
# COMPACT_ATOMS: atom_id res chain seq x y z
N MET A 1 -3.88 46.80 62.95
CA MET A 1 -4.74 46.61 64.14
C MET A 1 -5.89 45.68 63.74
N THR A 2 -5.89 44.49 64.34
CA THR A 2 -7.04 43.63 64.75
C THR A 2 -8.14 43.36 63.72
N SER A 3 -8.17 42.19 63.07
CA SER A 3 -8.75 40.90 63.54
C SER A 3 -10.27 40.95 63.68
N GLY A 4 -11.01 40.23 62.83
CA GLY A 4 -11.61 38.92 63.18
C GLY A 4 -13.14 39.08 63.17
N ILE A 5 -13.98 38.12 62.79
CA ILE A 5 -14.07 36.75 63.28
C ILE A 5 -14.96 35.97 62.29
N GLY A 6 -14.43 34.86 61.78
CA GLY A 6 -15.20 33.81 61.13
C GLY A 6 -16.01 33.01 62.14
N ARG A 7 -17.18 32.54 61.72
CA ARG A 7 -17.98 31.53 62.42
C ARG A 7 -18.47 30.50 61.41
N THR A 8 -17.65 29.48 61.17
CA THR A 8 -18.12 28.17 60.73
C THR A 8 -18.07 27.23 61.93
N LEU A 9 -19.23 26.65 62.23
CA LEU A 9 -19.47 25.75 63.36
C LEU A 9 -19.01 24.33 62.99
N TRP A 10 -18.10 23.77 63.79
CA TRP A 10 -17.73 22.34 63.96
C TRP A 10 -16.77 21.70 62.91
N PRO A 11 -15.98 20.66 63.32
CA PRO A 11 -14.53 20.79 63.47
C PRO A 11 -13.70 19.98 62.45
N ALA A 12 -12.41 20.31 62.38
CA ALA A 12 -11.40 19.50 61.71
C ALA A 12 -11.23 18.13 62.38
N LYS A 13 -11.35 17.06 61.60
CA LYS A 13 -10.57 15.84 61.79
C LYS A 13 -9.64 15.71 60.59
N THR A 14 -8.34 15.85 60.86
CA THR A 14 -7.26 15.47 59.96
C THR A 14 -7.34 13.97 59.67
N ALA A 15 -7.75 13.63 58.47
CA ALA A 15 -7.47 12.34 57.85
C ALA A 15 -6.70 12.64 56.56
N THR A 16 -5.41 12.35 56.58
CA THR A 16 -4.60 12.15 55.38
C THR A 16 -5.24 11.03 54.57
N ASN A 17 -6.09 11.38 53.62
CA ASN A 17 -6.48 10.52 52.51
C ASN A 17 -5.83 11.10 51.26
N SER A 18 -4.69 10.52 50.91
CA SER A 18 -4.23 10.48 49.53
C SER A 18 -5.32 9.83 48.69
N GLU A 19 -6.23 10.64 48.16
CA GLU A 19 -7.13 10.22 47.10
C GLU A 19 -6.28 9.97 45.86
N ILE A 20 -5.85 8.72 45.73
CA ILE A 20 -5.49 8.13 44.45
C ILE A 20 -6.74 8.30 43.59
N CYS A 21 -6.73 9.26 42.68
CA CYS A 21 -7.74 9.41 41.65
C CYS A 21 -7.69 8.19 40.75
N SER A 22 -8.34 7.09 41.15
CA SER A 22 -8.76 6.03 40.24
C SER A 22 -9.85 6.61 39.35
N ALA A 23 -9.43 7.32 38.30
CA ALA A 23 -10.30 7.77 37.22
C ALA A 23 -10.67 6.57 36.34
N SER A 24 -11.37 5.57 36.89
CA SER A 24 -12.10 4.60 36.07
C SER A 24 -13.41 5.25 35.59
N ARG A 25 -13.32 6.37 34.86
CA ARG A 25 -14.42 6.72 33.96
C ARG A 25 -14.33 5.70 32.85
N ARG A 26 -15.29 4.79 32.77
CA ARG A 26 -15.58 4.09 31.53
C ARG A 26 -16.01 5.18 30.54
N LEU A 27 -15.03 5.75 29.84
CA LEU A 27 -15.30 6.49 28.62
C LEU A 27 -16.00 5.47 27.73
N THR A 28 -17.31 5.63 27.56
CA THR A 28 -18.01 4.98 26.46
C THR A 28 -17.37 5.59 25.22
N THR A 29 -16.31 4.98 24.70
CA THR A 29 -15.71 5.42 23.45
C THR A 29 -16.84 5.40 22.43
N PRO A 30 -17.28 6.56 21.91
CA PRO A 30 -18.36 6.57 20.96
C PRO A 30 -17.94 5.71 19.78
N VAL A 31 -18.83 4.82 19.35
CA VAL A 31 -18.62 4.01 18.16
C VAL A 31 -18.29 4.99 17.03
N THR A 32 -17.09 4.87 16.49
CA THR A 32 -16.57 5.86 15.56
C THR A 32 -17.06 5.53 14.17
N GLU A 33 -17.54 6.54 13.45
CA GLU A 33 -18.02 6.38 12.07
C GLU A 33 -16.98 5.71 11.18
N TRP A 34 -15.71 6.08 11.34
CA TRP A 34 -14.58 5.48 10.64
C TRP A 34 -14.46 3.96 10.87
N MET A 35 -14.54 3.49 12.13
CA MET A 35 -14.44 2.06 12.44
C MET A 35 -15.63 1.30 11.86
N GLY A 36 -16.83 1.89 11.92
CA GLY A 36 -18.04 1.30 11.33
C GLY A 36 -17.96 1.16 9.81
N GLN A 37 -17.34 2.13 9.12
CA GLN A 37 -17.08 2.06 7.69
C GLN A 37 -16.11 0.92 7.35
N ALA A 38 -14.98 0.82 8.05
CA ALA A 38 -13.98 -0.22 7.83
C ALA A 38 -14.57 -1.64 8.03
N VAL A 39 -15.30 -1.85 9.13
CA VAL A 39 -15.98 -3.13 9.40
C VAL A 39 -16.98 -3.47 8.30
N ASN A 40 -17.84 -2.52 7.92
CA ASN A 40 -18.85 -2.75 6.90
C ASN A 40 -18.25 -3.06 5.53
N GLU A 41 -17.15 -2.39 5.15
CA GLU A 41 -16.44 -2.65 3.90
C GLU A 41 -15.85 -4.06 3.87
N VAL A 42 -15.12 -4.48 4.91
CA VAL A 42 -14.50 -5.80 4.95
C VAL A 42 -15.54 -6.93 4.94
N TYR A 43 -16.60 -6.82 5.74
CA TYR A 43 -17.69 -7.81 5.77
C TYR A 43 -18.56 -7.81 4.50
N ARG A 44 -18.57 -6.73 3.73
CA ARG A 44 -19.31 -6.70 2.47
C ARG A 44 -18.49 -7.26 1.31
N GLN A 45 -17.19 -7.02 1.30
CA GLN A 45 -16.33 -7.32 0.17
C GLN A 45 -15.58 -8.64 0.30
N TRP A 46 -15.23 -9.06 1.52
CA TRP A 46 -14.29 -10.17 1.74
C TRP A 46 -14.82 -11.26 2.68
N LEU A 47 -15.54 -10.88 3.75
CA LEU A 47 -16.07 -11.81 4.75
C LEU A 47 -17.59 -11.96 4.56
N GLU A 48 -18.03 -12.85 3.66
CA GLU A 48 -19.45 -13.05 3.39
C GLU A 48 -20.24 -13.38 4.67
N LEU A 49 -21.16 -12.49 5.05
CA LEU A 49 -22.11 -12.74 6.14
C LEU A 49 -23.13 -13.82 5.72
N PRO A 50 -23.55 -14.71 6.63
CA PRO A 50 -24.54 -15.75 6.31
C PRO A 50 -25.79 -15.17 5.62
N GLN A 51 -26.19 -15.79 4.50
CA GLN A 51 -27.33 -15.31 3.69
C GLN A 51 -28.67 -15.47 4.43
N ASP A 52 -28.75 -16.45 5.35
CA ASP A 52 -29.95 -16.74 6.14
C ASP A 52 -30.23 -15.69 7.24
N TRP A 53 -29.30 -14.77 7.48
CA TRP A 53 -29.48 -13.70 8.47
C TRP A 53 -30.38 -12.59 7.93
N THR A 54 -31.35 -12.17 8.74
CA THR A 54 -32.15 -10.98 8.44
C THR A 54 -31.27 -9.72 8.42
N PRO A 55 -31.64 -8.68 7.65
CA PRO A 55 -30.90 -7.42 7.63
C PRO A 55 -30.71 -6.79 9.03
N GLN A 56 -31.69 -6.97 9.91
CA GLN A 56 -31.63 -6.51 11.30
C GLN A 56 -30.56 -7.24 12.11
N HIS A 57 -30.41 -8.55 11.90
CA HIS A 57 -29.37 -9.35 12.55
C HIS A 57 -27.99 -8.94 12.05
N LYS A 58 -27.81 -8.80 10.72
CA LYS A 58 -26.56 -8.32 10.10
C LYS A 58 -26.13 -6.96 10.69
N ASN A 59 -27.05 -6.00 10.75
CA ASN A 59 -26.78 -4.66 11.30
C ASN A 59 -26.50 -4.67 12.80
N ARG A 60 -27.06 -5.62 13.56
CA ARG A 60 -26.75 -5.77 14.99
C ARG A 60 -25.34 -6.31 15.16
N PHE A 61 -24.99 -7.37 14.44
CA PHE A 61 -23.66 -7.98 14.47
C PHE A 61 -22.57 -6.96 14.12
N LEU A 62 -22.71 -6.24 12.99
CA LEU A 62 -21.73 -5.23 12.57
C LEU A 62 -21.53 -4.12 13.61
N ARG A 63 -22.60 -3.68 14.29
CA ARG A 63 -22.50 -2.68 15.36
C ARG A 63 -21.79 -3.21 16.60
N GLU A 64 -22.10 -4.45 17.00
CA GLU A 64 -21.44 -5.10 18.14
C GLU A 64 -19.95 -5.30 17.86
N GLU A 65 -19.60 -5.70 16.63
CA GLU A 65 -18.22 -5.88 16.19
C GLU A 65 -17.47 -4.55 16.11
N THR A 66 -18.09 -3.51 15.54
CA THR A 66 -17.50 -2.15 15.54
C THR A 66 -17.21 -1.67 16.97
N ALA A 67 -18.15 -1.87 17.90
CA ALA A 67 -17.96 -1.49 19.30
C ALA A 67 -16.92 -2.35 20.04
N ARG A 68 -16.66 -3.58 19.58
CA ARG A 68 -15.56 -4.41 20.07
C ARG A 68 -14.22 -3.84 19.62
N LEU A 69 -14.07 -3.57 18.32
CA LEU A 69 -12.84 -3.04 17.75
C LEU A 69 -12.50 -1.64 18.26
N ASP A 70 -13.49 -0.75 18.43
CA ASP A 70 -13.25 0.58 19.00
C ASP A 70 -12.74 0.51 20.45
N ARG A 71 -13.20 -0.47 21.24
CA ARG A 71 -12.69 -0.66 22.61
C ARG A 71 -11.24 -1.17 22.60
N LEU A 72 -10.92 -2.08 21.70
CA LEU A 72 -9.56 -2.58 21.53
C LEU A 72 -8.61 -1.47 21.07
N ALA A 73 -9.05 -0.66 20.09
CA ALA A 73 -8.30 0.49 19.61
C ALA A 73 -8.10 1.55 20.70
N ALA A 74 -9.11 1.81 21.53
CA ALA A 74 -8.96 2.75 22.66
C ALA A 74 -7.92 2.26 23.67
N GLN A 75 -7.92 0.97 24.01
CA GLN A 75 -6.92 0.40 24.91
C GLN A 75 -5.51 0.51 24.33
N MET A 76 -5.32 0.12 23.07
CA MET A 76 -4.03 0.25 22.38
C MET A 76 -3.59 1.72 22.26
N ALA A 77 -4.53 2.64 22.06
CA ALA A 77 -4.25 4.07 22.00
C ALA A 77 -3.68 4.62 23.31
N ASP A 78 -4.16 4.14 24.46
CA ASP A 78 -3.64 4.55 25.77
C ASP A 78 -2.15 4.18 25.91
N ASP A 79 -1.77 2.97 25.50
CA ASP A 79 -0.38 2.49 25.53
C ASP A 79 0.52 3.27 24.55
N LEU A 80 0.03 3.50 23.33
CA LEU A 80 0.74 4.29 22.32
C LEU A 80 0.90 5.76 22.74
N ALA A 81 -0.13 6.34 23.35
CA ALA A 81 -0.08 7.72 23.84
C ALA A 81 0.92 7.85 24.99
N ALA A 82 0.93 6.92 25.94
CA ALA A 82 1.89 6.90 27.04
C ALA A 82 3.33 6.83 26.50
N SER A 83 3.59 5.94 25.54
CA SER A 83 4.89 5.79 24.88
C SER A 83 5.32 7.06 24.15
N SER A 84 4.39 7.68 23.40
CA SER A 84 4.66 8.91 22.65
C SER A 84 4.98 10.11 23.56
N ILE A 85 4.30 10.21 24.70
CA ILE A 85 4.55 11.26 25.70
C ILE A 85 5.92 11.06 26.37
N GLN A 86 6.28 9.81 26.70
CA GLN A 86 7.59 9.48 27.25
C GLN A 86 8.71 9.83 26.27
N GLU A 87 8.56 9.46 25.00
CA GLU A 87 9.53 9.76 23.96
C GLU A 87 9.68 11.27 23.73
N TRP A 88 8.56 12.01 23.68
CA TRP A 88 8.60 13.47 23.61
C TRP A 88 9.39 14.08 24.76
N THR A 89 9.12 13.61 25.98
CA THR A 89 9.76 14.09 27.21
C THR A 89 11.26 13.81 27.20
N ALA A 90 11.67 12.62 26.76
CA ALA A 90 13.08 12.25 26.64
C ALA A 90 13.82 13.14 25.62
N ARG A 91 13.17 13.49 24.51
CA ARG A 91 13.77 14.33 23.46
C ARG A 91 13.86 15.81 23.82
N HIS A 92 12.87 16.34 24.54
CA HIS A 92 12.76 17.78 24.82
C HIS A 92 13.15 18.16 26.26
N GLY A 93 13.40 17.17 27.13
CA GLY A 93 13.74 17.39 28.54
C GLY A 93 12.59 17.92 29.41
N GLN A 94 11.38 18.03 28.85
CA GLN A 94 10.19 18.52 29.55
C GLN A 94 8.93 17.82 29.04
N HIS A 95 7.91 17.73 29.91
CA HIS A 95 6.63 17.14 29.55
C HIS A 95 5.94 17.99 28.45
N PRO A 96 5.23 17.36 27.49
CA PRO A 96 4.46 18.11 26.50
C PRO A 96 3.42 19.02 27.18
N ASP A 97 3.18 20.18 26.59
CA ASP A 97 2.08 21.05 26.99
C ASP A 97 0.71 20.40 26.69
N TYR A 98 -0.37 21.04 27.12
CA TYR A 98 -1.71 20.49 26.96
C TYR A 98 -2.05 20.22 25.48
N GLN A 99 -1.78 21.18 24.59
CA GLN A 99 -2.11 21.04 23.17
C GLN A 99 -1.32 19.91 22.51
N THR A 100 -0.03 19.79 22.83
CA THR A 100 0.83 18.72 22.33
C THR A 100 0.37 17.37 22.87
N THR A 101 0.01 17.29 24.16
CA THR A 101 -0.54 16.05 24.76
C THR A 101 -1.81 15.59 24.05
N VAL A 102 -2.73 16.52 23.74
CA VAL A 102 -3.95 16.20 22.98
C VAL A 102 -3.61 15.67 21.58
N LYS A 103 -2.69 16.33 20.85
CA LYS A 103 -2.26 15.88 19.52
C LYS A 103 -1.62 14.49 19.54
N LEU A 104 -0.75 14.22 20.53
CA LEU A 104 -0.12 12.92 20.70
C LEU A 104 -1.16 11.83 20.97
N ARG A 105 -2.15 12.10 21.82
CA ARG A 105 -3.26 11.17 22.10
C ARG A 105 -4.16 10.93 20.89
N GLN A 106 -4.47 11.98 20.12
CA GLN A 106 -5.24 11.84 18.88
C GLN A 106 -4.50 11.00 17.84
N THR A 107 -3.20 11.23 17.68
CA THR A 107 -2.33 10.47 16.78
C THR A 107 -2.26 9.01 17.22
N ALA A 108 -2.06 8.75 18.52
CA ALA A 108 -2.06 7.41 19.08
C ALA A 108 -3.40 6.68 18.84
N LEU A 109 -4.53 7.39 18.98
CA LEU A 109 -5.85 6.82 18.71
C LEU A 109 -6.04 6.47 17.23
N GLN A 110 -5.60 7.32 16.32
CA GLN A 110 -5.67 7.03 14.89
C GLN A 110 -4.83 5.80 14.53
N ASN A 111 -3.57 5.77 14.98
CA ASN A 111 -2.66 4.65 14.74
C ASN A 111 -3.18 3.34 15.33
N ALA A 112 -3.75 3.39 16.54
CA ALA A 112 -4.33 2.22 17.19
C ALA A 112 -5.52 1.65 16.40
N ARG A 113 -6.40 2.51 15.88
CA ARG A 113 -7.53 2.08 15.05
C ARG A 113 -7.07 1.39 13.77
N GLU A 114 -6.09 1.97 13.08
CA GLU A 114 -5.52 1.39 11.87
C GLU A 114 -4.86 0.03 12.15
N ALA A 115 -4.08 -0.05 13.23
CA ALA A 115 -3.43 -1.30 13.63
C ALA A 115 -4.46 -2.40 13.97
N VAL A 116 -5.50 -2.07 14.74
CA VAL A 116 -6.57 -3.01 15.10
C VAL A 116 -7.33 -3.47 13.87
N VAL A 117 -7.71 -2.57 12.96
CA VAL A 117 -8.40 -2.96 11.72
C VAL A 117 -7.52 -3.88 10.88
N ARG A 118 -6.22 -3.59 10.76
CA ARG A 118 -5.29 -4.47 10.06
C ARG A 118 -5.23 -5.87 10.67
N GLN A 119 -5.00 -5.95 11.98
CA GLN A 119 -4.82 -7.21 12.70
C GLN A 119 -6.11 -8.03 12.80
N GLU A 120 -7.24 -7.38 13.06
CA GLU A 120 -8.49 -8.08 13.34
C GLU A 120 -9.34 -8.28 12.09
N LEU A 121 -9.28 -7.41 11.09
CA LEU A 121 -10.12 -7.54 9.89
C LEU A 121 -9.32 -8.03 8.69
N TYR A 122 -8.20 -7.38 8.36
CA TYR A 122 -7.46 -7.71 7.15
C TYR A 122 -6.71 -9.05 7.25
N ASP A 123 -6.14 -9.39 8.41
CA ASP A 123 -5.48 -10.70 8.59
C ASP A 123 -6.47 -11.89 8.53
N GLN A 124 -7.78 -11.64 8.66
CA GLN A 124 -8.82 -12.66 8.50
C GLN A 124 -9.27 -12.85 7.05
N ILE A 125 -8.88 -11.96 6.14
CA ILE A 125 -9.20 -12.13 4.72
C ILE A 125 -8.42 -13.35 4.26
N PRO A 126 -9.10 -14.46 3.87
CA PRO A 126 -8.38 -15.59 3.30
C PRO A 126 -7.61 -15.06 2.10
N GLU A 127 -6.30 -15.32 2.06
CA GLU A 127 -5.55 -15.13 0.83
C GLU A 127 -6.36 -15.83 -0.25
N PRO A 128 -6.68 -15.14 -1.37
CA PRO A 128 -7.31 -15.83 -2.48
C PRO A 128 -6.48 -17.09 -2.69
N PRO A 129 -7.09 -18.29 -2.76
CA PRO A 129 -6.32 -19.47 -3.09
C PRO A 129 -5.47 -19.06 -4.27
N GLU A 130 -4.15 -19.24 -4.18
CA GLU A 130 -3.28 -18.96 -5.32
C GLU A 130 -4.07 -19.47 -6.50
N GLN A 131 -4.48 -18.56 -7.38
CA GLN A 131 -4.88 -18.99 -8.68
C GLN A 131 -3.54 -19.47 -9.24
N THR A 132 -3.18 -20.70 -8.90
CA THR A 132 -2.87 -21.69 -9.90
C THR A 132 -4.01 -21.51 -10.89
N VAL A 133 -3.81 -20.55 -11.80
CA VAL A 133 -4.31 -20.68 -13.15
C VAL A 133 -4.06 -22.15 -13.39
N ASP A 134 -5.13 -22.90 -13.60
CA ASP A 134 -5.01 -24.20 -14.24
C ASP A 134 -4.54 -23.86 -15.65
N PHE A 135 -3.30 -23.41 -15.73
CA PHE A 135 -2.45 -23.49 -16.86
C PHE A 135 -2.28 -24.98 -16.89
N ASP A 136 -3.22 -25.67 -17.52
CA ASP A 136 -2.93 -26.89 -18.22
C ASP A 136 -1.79 -26.47 -19.14
N PRO A 137 -0.51 -26.64 -18.74
CA PRO A 137 0.54 -26.35 -19.66
C PRO A 137 0.28 -27.43 -20.70
N PRO A 138 0.00 -27.11 -21.96
CA PRO A 138 0.18 -28.17 -22.93
C PRO A 138 1.66 -28.57 -22.69
N LEU A 139 1.91 -29.86 -22.40
CA LEU A 139 3.19 -30.45 -21.94
C LEU A 139 4.39 -30.20 -22.90
N HIS A 140 4.27 -29.23 -23.79
CA HIS A 140 5.32 -28.59 -24.52
C HIS A 140 6.15 -27.77 -23.53
N GLN A 141 7.32 -28.31 -23.20
CA GLN A 141 8.44 -27.51 -22.74
C GLN A 141 8.46 -26.20 -23.54
N PRO A 142 8.57 -25.02 -22.89
CA PRO A 142 8.72 -23.77 -23.64
C PRO A 142 9.84 -24.00 -24.64
N LEU A 143 9.53 -23.82 -25.93
CA LEU A 143 10.51 -23.94 -27.00
C LEU A 143 11.74 -23.13 -26.57
N PRO A 144 12.95 -23.68 -26.64
CA PRO A 144 14.14 -22.91 -26.32
C PRO A 144 14.13 -21.61 -27.14
N PRO A 145 14.61 -20.47 -26.63
CA PRO A 145 14.57 -19.18 -27.33
C PRO A 145 15.07 -19.27 -28.78
N SER A 146 16.04 -20.15 -29.06
CA SER A 146 16.59 -20.43 -30.39
C SER A 146 15.60 -21.05 -31.40
N GLN A 147 14.48 -21.60 -30.95
CA GLN A 147 13.43 -22.16 -31.80
C GLN A 147 12.27 -21.18 -32.06
N VAL A 148 12.27 -20.02 -31.39
CA VAL A 148 11.29 -18.95 -31.61
C VAL A 148 11.87 -17.98 -32.65
N PRO A 149 11.20 -17.74 -33.79
CA PRO A 149 11.67 -16.79 -34.79
C PRO A 149 11.91 -15.40 -34.20
N TRP A 150 12.94 -14.67 -34.69
CA TRP A 150 13.30 -13.35 -34.16
C TRP A 150 12.08 -12.42 -33.99
N ASN A 151 11.14 -12.42 -34.94
CA ASN A 151 10.00 -11.50 -35.00
C ASN A 151 8.97 -11.67 -33.86
N GLN A 152 8.98 -12.82 -33.16
CA GLN A 152 8.16 -13.07 -31.97
C GLN A 152 8.98 -12.93 -30.69
N ARG A 153 10.28 -13.23 -30.77
CA ARG A 153 11.19 -13.29 -29.62
C ARG A 153 11.51 -11.93 -29.00
N TRP A 154 11.65 -10.87 -29.80
CA TRP A 154 12.02 -9.55 -29.28
C TRP A 154 10.92 -8.88 -28.45
N ASN A 155 9.65 -9.26 -28.68
CA ASN A 155 8.49 -8.71 -28.00
C ASN A 155 8.14 -9.50 -26.71
N ASP A 156 8.39 -10.81 -26.69
CA ASP A 156 8.07 -11.64 -25.52
C ASP A 156 9.22 -11.67 -24.50
N ALA A 157 8.95 -11.17 -23.28
CA ALA A 157 9.91 -11.13 -22.18
C ALA A 157 10.48 -12.51 -21.79
N ARG A 158 9.79 -13.61 -22.14
CA ARG A 158 10.26 -14.98 -21.85
C ARG A 158 11.36 -15.45 -22.78
N TYR A 159 11.48 -14.86 -23.97
CA TYR A 159 12.39 -15.31 -25.02
C TYR A 159 13.43 -14.27 -25.43
N ARG A 160 13.22 -12.99 -25.11
CA ARG A 160 14.15 -11.90 -25.48
C ARG A 160 15.51 -12.04 -24.79
N SER A 161 16.57 -11.66 -25.50
CA SER A 161 17.91 -11.48 -24.94
C SER A 161 18.19 -10.01 -24.65
N GLU A 162 18.97 -9.74 -23.62
CA GLU A 162 19.36 -8.36 -23.28
C GLU A 162 20.32 -7.79 -24.34
N PRO A 163 20.03 -6.61 -24.91
CA PRO A 163 20.91 -5.97 -25.87
C PRO A 163 22.20 -5.53 -25.18
N GLY A 164 23.35 -5.85 -25.78
CA GLY A 164 24.64 -5.33 -25.29
C GLY A 164 24.90 -3.89 -25.73
N GLU A 165 25.89 -3.24 -25.12
CA GLU A 165 26.25 -1.83 -25.37
C GLU A 165 26.42 -1.49 -26.86
N ARG A 166 26.97 -2.42 -27.66
CA ARG A 166 27.14 -2.23 -29.11
C ARG A 166 25.81 -2.07 -29.84
N ILE A 167 24.78 -2.82 -29.43
CA ILE A 167 23.45 -2.76 -30.03
C ILE A 167 22.70 -1.52 -29.58
N GLU A 168 22.86 -1.13 -28.32
CA GLU A 168 22.32 0.13 -27.82
C GLU A 168 22.90 1.31 -28.60
N ALA A 169 24.23 1.37 -28.76
CA ALA A 169 24.89 2.42 -29.56
C ALA A 169 24.46 2.41 -31.04
N LEU A 170 24.29 1.22 -31.64
CA LEU A 170 23.76 1.09 -33.00
C LEU A 170 22.33 1.63 -33.09
N THR A 171 21.50 1.33 -32.10
CA THR A 171 20.11 1.78 -32.04
C THR A 171 20.02 3.29 -31.90
N GLU A 172 20.86 3.89 -31.05
CA GLU A 172 20.93 5.35 -30.91
C GLU A 172 21.43 6.04 -32.19
N MET A 173 22.34 5.39 -32.92
CA MET A 173 22.82 5.89 -34.21
C MET A 173 21.75 5.81 -35.30
N VAL A 174 21.00 4.70 -35.38
CA VAL A 174 19.99 4.47 -36.41
C VAL A 174 18.72 5.29 -36.15
N TRP A 175 18.28 5.34 -34.90
CA TRP A 175 17.08 6.04 -34.45
C TRP A 175 17.42 7.07 -33.37
N PRO A 176 18.06 8.21 -33.73
CA PRO A 176 18.53 9.19 -32.75
C PRO A 176 17.40 9.96 -32.07
N ALA A 177 17.70 10.57 -30.93
CA ALA A 177 16.82 11.58 -30.31
C ALA A 177 16.92 12.91 -31.08
N PRO A 178 15.89 13.80 -31.03
CA PRO A 178 14.61 13.65 -30.33
C PRO A 178 13.52 12.96 -31.17
N GLN A 179 13.83 12.61 -32.42
CA GLN A 179 12.89 12.04 -33.40
C GLN A 179 12.35 10.64 -33.00
N PHE A 180 13.07 9.90 -32.15
CA PHE A 180 12.59 8.65 -31.58
C PHE A 180 12.67 8.68 -30.05
N SER A 181 11.57 8.29 -29.40
CA SER A 181 11.48 8.28 -27.94
C SER A 181 12.47 7.31 -27.30
N VAL A 182 12.75 7.50 -26.00
CA VAL A 182 13.61 6.57 -25.24
C VAL A 182 13.04 5.15 -25.27
N MET A 183 11.73 4.99 -25.10
CA MET A 183 11.10 3.67 -25.09
C MET A 183 11.14 3.00 -26.47
N PHE A 184 11.00 3.79 -27.55
CA PHE A 184 11.22 3.29 -28.91
C PHE A 184 12.63 2.73 -29.06
N ARG A 185 13.65 3.47 -28.62
CA ARG A 185 15.06 3.02 -28.71
C ARG A 185 15.30 1.76 -27.86
N ILE A 186 14.70 1.63 -26.69
CA ILE A 186 14.80 0.41 -25.88
C ILE A 186 14.23 -0.81 -26.63
N LYS A 187 13.00 -0.70 -27.14
CA LYS A 187 12.35 -1.80 -27.90
C LYS A 187 13.07 -2.11 -29.21
N ALA A 188 13.55 -1.08 -29.90
CA ALA A 188 14.35 -1.24 -31.10
C ALA A 188 15.66 -1.99 -30.84
N ALA A 189 16.31 -1.77 -29.68
CA ALA A 189 17.51 -2.51 -29.30
C ALA A 189 17.23 -4.01 -29.11
N TYR A 190 16.13 -4.38 -28.46
CA TYR A 190 15.69 -5.79 -28.37
C TYR A 190 15.41 -6.40 -29.75
N LEU A 191 14.77 -5.65 -30.64
CA LEU A 191 14.51 -6.07 -32.01
C LEU A 191 15.82 -6.32 -32.78
N LEU A 192 16.81 -5.41 -32.68
CA LEU A 192 18.11 -5.59 -33.33
C LEU A 192 18.89 -6.77 -32.74
N SER A 193 18.80 -6.98 -31.42
CA SER A 193 19.42 -8.14 -30.76
C SER A 193 18.86 -9.45 -31.31
N ALA A 194 17.54 -9.59 -31.38
CA ALA A 194 16.90 -10.79 -31.91
C ALA A 194 17.24 -11.06 -33.39
N ARG A 195 17.39 -10.00 -34.20
CA ARG A 195 17.82 -10.13 -35.60
C ARG A 195 19.27 -10.60 -35.73
N LEU A 196 20.17 -10.08 -34.90
CA LEU A 196 21.57 -10.51 -34.93
C LEU A 196 21.74 -11.97 -34.55
N GLU A 197 20.95 -12.46 -33.59
CA GLU A 197 20.94 -13.88 -33.19
C GLU A 197 20.55 -14.81 -34.34
N ASP A 198 19.65 -14.36 -35.22
CA ASP A 198 19.22 -15.09 -36.42
C ASP A 198 20.12 -14.78 -37.64
N GLU A 199 21.28 -14.15 -37.43
CA GLU A 199 22.23 -13.75 -38.48
C GLU A 199 21.61 -12.86 -39.59
N LEU A 200 20.54 -12.13 -39.24
CA LEU A 200 19.85 -11.24 -40.17
C LEU A 200 20.56 -9.89 -40.28
N PRO A 201 20.45 -9.22 -41.44
CA PRO A 201 20.99 -7.88 -41.60
C PRO A 201 20.33 -6.91 -40.63
N VAL A 202 21.17 -6.08 -40.02
CA VAL A 202 20.78 -4.93 -39.17
C VAL A 202 21.11 -3.63 -39.90
N PRO A 203 20.32 -2.57 -39.68
CA PRO A 203 20.62 -1.25 -40.25
C PRO A 203 21.98 -0.74 -39.74
N ASP A 204 22.74 -0.09 -40.62
CA ASP A 204 24.05 0.51 -40.32
C ASP A 204 23.97 2.03 -40.09
N GLY A 205 22.79 2.63 -40.26
CA GLY A 205 22.53 4.04 -39.98
C GLY A 205 21.10 4.48 -40.30
N PRO A 206 20.76 5.77 -40.07
CA PRO A 206 19.39 6.29 -40.23
C PRO A 206 18.83 6.21 -41.65
N GLN A 207 19.70 6.27 -42.67
CA GLN A 207 19.31 6.23 -44.08
C GLN A 207 19.19 4.79 -44.62
N HIS A 208 19.52 3.79 -43.80
CA HIS A 208 19.44 2.41 -44.23
C HIS A 208 17.97 2.00 -44.43
N PRO A 209 17.57 1.37 -45.56
CA PRO A 209 16.18 1.00 -45.82
C PRO A 209 15.54 0.19 -44.68
N LEU A 210 16.30 -0.76 -44.11
CA LEU A 210 15.83 -1.55 -42.96
C LEU A 210 15.46 -0.71 -41.73
N ALA A 211 16.04 0.46 -41.52
CA ALA A 211 15.65 1.34 -40.41
C ALA A 211 14.20 1.83 -40.57
N THR A 212 13.78 2.06 -41.81
CA THR A 212 12.41 2.45 -42.16
C THR A 212 11.45 1.27 -42.06
N ASP A 213 11.89 0.08 -42.49
CA ASP A 213 11.04 -1.13 -42.50
C ASP A 213 10.79 -1.68 -41.08
N LEU A 214 11.74 -1.53 -40.15
CA LEU A 214 11.65 -2.07 -38.79
C LEU A 214 10.95 -1.12 -37.81
N ALA A 215 10.95 0.18 -38.07
CA ALA A 215 10.32 1.16 -37.19
C ALA A 215 8.81 0.90 -36.96
N PRO A 216 8.00 0.54 -37.97
CA PRO A 216 6.58 0.20 -37.77
C PRO A 216 6.35 -0.91 -36.75
N LEU A 217 7.22 -1.94 -36.73
CA LEU A 217 7.10 -3.06 -35.79
C LEU A 217 7.26 -2.59 -34.34
N VAL A 218 8.23 -1.69 -34.09
CA VAL A 218 8.46 -1.09 -32.77
C VAL A 218 7.29 -0.20 -32.36
N TYR A 219 6.72 0.57 -33.30
CA TYR A 219 5.54 1.39 -33.02
C TYR A 219 4.27 0.58 -32.73
N GLU A 220 4.06 -0.53 -33.43
CA GLU A 220 2.96 -1.45 -33.15
C GLU A 220 3.05 -2.04 -31.75
N ASP A 221 4.26 -2.43 -31.35
CA ASP A 221 4.53 -2.97 -30.03
C ASP A 221 4.39 -1.93 -28.91
N LEU A 222 4.91 -0.71 -29.12
CA LEU A 222 4.68 0.41 -28.20
C LEU A 222 3.18 0.67 -27.99
N ARG A 223 2.39 0.60 -29.07
CA ARG A 223 0.94 0.80 -29.02
C ARG A 223 0.25 -0.33 -28.27
N ALA A 224 0.68 -1.57 -28.45
CA ALA A 224 0.17 -2.73 -27.71
C ALA A 224 0.40 -2.59 -26.19
N ASP A 225 1.54 -2.02 -25.81
CA ASP A 225 1.90 -1.73 -24.42
C ASP A 225 1.28 -0.44 -23.86
N GLY A 226 0.52 0.30 -24.66
CA GLY A 226 -0.15 1.54 -24.22
C GLY A 226 0.75 2.78 -24.16
N TYR A 227 1.93 2.75 -24.77
CA TYR A 227 2.80 3.92 -24.89
C TYR A 227 2.35 4.86 -26.03
N PRO A 228 2.54 6.17 -25.87
CA PRO A 228 2.30 7.12 -26.96
C PRO A 228 3.30 6.88 -28.10
N VAL A 229 2.79 6.81 -29.32
CA VAL A 229 3.58 6.76 -30.55
C VAL A 229 3.82 8.18 -31.04
N GLU A 230 4.82 8.84 -30.45
CA GLU A 230 5.31 10.16 -30.90
C GLU A 230 6.53 10.01 -31.81
#